data_AF-A0A519RVX7-F1
#
_entry.id   AF-A0A519RVX7-F1
#
_cell.length_a   1.000
_cell.length_b   1.000
_cell.length_c   1.000
_cell.angle_alpha   90.00
_cell.angle_beta   90.00
_cell.angle_gamma   90.00
#
_symmetry.space_group_name_H-M   'P 1'
#
loop_
_entity.id
_entity.type
_entity.pdbx_description
1 polymer ?
#
loop_
_entity_poly.entity_id
_entity_poly.type
_entity_poly.pdbx_seq_one_letter_code
_entity_poly.pdbx_strand_id
1 'polypeptide(L)'
;MALINTIREKSGVAVGAVAIGMLLFIVGGDLIGGRNRLFGRNDQAVGEVNGEKIELPEFTAALEQAKQNFTNQQGRPPDDQALNYLREQTWNQLLARRAYQPEFEKLGLTTSDDELVDLVQGDNISP
;
A
#
# COMPACT_ATOMS: atom_id res chain seq x y z
N MET A 1 46.37 -27.01 -37.87
CA MET A 1 44.94 -26.73 -37.65
C MET A 1 44.79 -25.21 -37.58
N ALA A 2 44.00 -24.64 -38.51
CA ALA A 2 43.98 -23.20 -38.75
C ALA A 2 43.44 -22.43 -37.53
N LEU A 3 44.08 -21.31 -37.21
CA LEU A 3 43.71 -20.35 -36.15
C LEU A 3 42.21 -20.01 -36.15
N ILE A 4 41.59 -20.02 -37.35
CA ILE A 4 40.16 -19.80 -37.59
C ILE A 4 39.26 -20.80 -36.86
N ASN A 5 39.63 -22.08 -36.78
CA ASN A 5 38.83 -23.06 -36.05
C ASN A 5 38.90 -22.83 -34.54
N THR A 6 40.07 -22.44 -34.01
CA THR A 6 40.25 -22.11 -32.59
C THR A 6 39.46 -20.86 -32.18
N ILE A 7 39.35 -19.86 -33.07
CA ILE A 7 38.51 -18.66 -32.84
C ILE A 7 37.02 -19.01 -32.83
N ARG A 8 36.58 -19.85 -33.78
CA ARG A 8 35.18 -20.26 -33.91
C ARG A 8 34.70 -21.12 -32.72
N GLU A 9 35.58 -21.96 -32.20
CA GLU A 9 35.32 -22.80 -31.02
C GLU A 9 35.23 -21.96 -29.73
N LYS A 10 36.13 -20.98 -29.56
CA LYS A 10 36.12 -20.08 -28.39
C LYS A 10 35.05 -19.00 -28.44
N SER A 11 34.58 -18.60 -29.63
CA SER A 11 33.50 -17.62 -29.77
C SER A 11 32.17 -18.13 -29.21
N GLY A 12 31.88 -19.44 -29.31
CA GLY A 12 30.66 -20.02 -28.73
C GLY A 12 30.65 -19.93 -27.19
N VAL A 13 31.80 -20.20 -26.56
CA VAL A 13 31.96 -20.10 -25.11
C VAL A 13 31.87 -18.64 -24.65
N ALA A 14 32.46 -17.71 -25.41
CA ALA A 14 32.39 -16.28 -25.10
C ALA A 14 30.94 -15.75 -25.17
N VAL A 15 30.16 -16.16 -26.18
CA VAL A 15 28.75 -15.78 -26.31
C VAL A 15 27.92 -16.36 -25.15
N GLY A 16 28.18 -17.62 -24.78
CA GLY A 16 27.52 -18.24 -23.62
C GLY A 16 27.82 -17.53 -22.31
N ALA A 17 29.06 -17.13 -22.07
CA ALA A 17 29.46 -16.39 -20.88
C ALA A 17 28.77 -15.01 -20.78
N VAL A 18 28.63 -14.29 -21.90
CA VAL A 18 27.92 -13.01 -21.94
C VAL A 18 26.42 -13.19 -21.69
N ALA A 19 25.79 -14.20 -22.26
CA ALA A 19 24.37 -14.50 -22.04
C ALA A 19 24.07 -14.84 -20.57
N ILE A 20 24.92 -15.66 -19.94
CA ILE A 20 24.83 -15.98 -18.51
C ILE A 20 25.07 -14.72 -17.66
N GLY A 21 26.05 -13.90 -18.03
CA GLY A 21 26.32 -12.63 -17.36
C GLY A 21 25.13 -11.67 -17.40
N MET A 22 24.40 -11.59 -18.52
CA MET A 22 23.18 -10.78 -18.61
C MET A 22 22.03 -11.35 -17.78
N LEU A 23 21.86 -12.67 -17.76
CA LEU A 23 20.86 -13.32 -16.89
C LEU A 23 21.18 -13.07 -15.41
N LEU A 24 22.43 -13.21 -15.01
CA LEU A 24 22.89 -12.90 -13.65
C LEU A 24 22.86 -11.40 -13.34
N PHE A 25 22.94 -10.51 -14.33
CA PHE A 25 22.76 -9.08 -14.12
C PHE A 25 21.28 -8.72 -13.96
N ILE A 26 20.37 -9.36 -14.69
CA ILE A 26 18.92 -9.16 -14.55
C ILE A 26 18.46 -9.72 -13.21
N VAL A 27 18.89 -10.94 -12.86
CA VAL A 27 18.47 -11.62 -11.63
C VAL A 27 19.28 -11.14 -10.43
N GLY A 28 20.60 -11.03 -10.56
CA GLY A 28 21.51 -10.59 -9.51
C GLY A 28 21.55 -9.08 -9.34
N GLY A 29 21.25 -8.27 -10.36
CA GLY A 29 21.10 -6.82 -10.21
C GLY A 29 19.89 -6.45 -9.34
N ASP A 30 18.81 -7.24 -9.42
CA ASP A 30 17.62 -7.08 -8.58
C ASP A 30 17.85 -7.58 -7.13
N LEU A 31 18.79 -8.51 -6.93
CA LEU A 31 19.12 -9.10 -5.63
C LEU A 31 20.31 -8.44 -4.89
N ILE A 32 21.32 -7.97 -5.62
CA ILE A 32 22.62 -7.48 -5.10
C ILE A 32 22.71 -5.95 -5.18
N GLY A 33 21.88 -5.30 -6.00
CA GLY A 33 21.73 -3.85 -6.10
C GLY A 33 21.00 -3.25 -4.90
N GLY A 34 21.65 -3.31 -3.73
CA GLY A 34 21.30 -2.69 -2.45
C GLY A 34 20.02 -1.85 -2.41
N ARG A 35 18.98 -2.44 -1.81
CA ARG A 35 18.15 -1.87 -0.72
C ARG A 35 16.82 -2.61 -0.66
N ASN A 36 16.79 -3.75 0.04
CA ASN A 36 15.63 -4.31 0.75
C ASN A 36 14.25 -4.41 0.03
N ARG A 37 14.12 -4.29 -1.30
CA ARG A 37 12.79 -4.24 -1.95
C ARG A 37 12.01 -5.56 -1.93
N LEU A 38 12.69 -6.71 -1.81
CA LEU A 38 12.05 -8.03 -1.85
C LEU A 38 11.63 -8.58 -0.48
N PHE A 39 12.32 -8.20 0.61
CA PHE A 39 12.01 -8.66 1.99
C PHE A 39 11.60 -7.52 2.92
N GLY A 40 11.83 -6.27 2.54
CA GLY A 40 11.31 -5.10 3.22
C GLY A 40 10.03 -4.66 2.53
N ARG A 41 8.90 -5.27 2.93
CA ARG A 41 7.59 -4.65 2.74
C ARG A 41 7.75 -3.21 3.21
N ASN A 42 7.67 -2.28 2.26
CA ASN A 42 7.76 -0.84 2.46
C ASN A 42 7.31 -0.47 3.87
N ASP A 43 8.22 0.01 4.72
CA ASP A 43 7.87 0.62 6.00
C ASP A 43 7.30 2.03 5.73
N GLN A 44 6.38 2.12 4.76
CA GLN A 44 5.53 3.26 4.50
C GLN A 44 4.41 3.31 5.55
N ALA A 45 4.74 3.05 6.81
CA ALA A 45 3.80 3.23 7.90
C ALA A 45 3.80 4.72 8.27
N VAL A 46 2.61 5.33 8.28
CA VAL A 46 2.42 6.70 8.79
C VAL A 46 2.49 6.69 10.32
N GLY A 47 2.13 5.57 10.94
CA GLY A 47 2.31 5.30 12.37
C GLY A 47 1.81 3.92 12.75
N GLU A 48 1.91 3.60 14.04
CA GLU A 48 1.45 2.35 14.65
C GLU A 48 0.52 2.67 15.83
N VAL A 49 -0.63 2.01 15.87
CA VAL A 49 -1.64 2.19 16.92
C VAL A 49 -1.99 0.79 17.45
N ASN A 50 -1.78 0.55 18.74
CA ASN A 50 -2.08 -0.74 19.39
C ASN A 50 -1.45 -1.98 18.72
N GLY A 51 -0.28 -1.84 18.10
CA GLY A 51 0.38 -2.94 17.36
C GLY A 51 -0.08 -3.10 15.91
N GLU A 52 -1.04 -2.31 15.45
CA GLU A 52 -1.47 -2.26 14.05
C GLU A 52 -0.88 -1.05 13.33
N LYS A 53 -0.18 -1.31 12.21
CA LYS A 53 0.39 -0.25 11.37
C LYS A 53 -0.70 0.41 10.53
N ILE A 54 -0.68 1.74 10.48
CA ILE A 54 -1.45 2.52 9.51
C ILE A 54 -0.51 2.77 8.32
N GLU A 55 -0.78 2.12 7.20
CA GLU A 55 0.04 2.27 6.01
C GLU A 55 -0.29 3.59 5.27
N LEU A 56 0.70 4.15 4.59
CA LEU A 56 0.56 5.37 3.79
C LEU A 56 -0.52 5.25 2.72
N PRO A 57 -0.64 4.14 1.97
CA PRO A 57 -1.72 3.97 1.00
C PRO A 57 -3.11 4.11 1.65
N GLU A 58 -3.31 3.53 2.83
CA GLU A 58 -4.57 3.62 3.57
C GLU A 58 -4.87 5.06 3.99
N PHE A 59 -3.90 5.73 4.60
CA PHE A 59 -4.05 7.13 5.01
C PHE A 59 -4.36 8.03 3.81
N THR A 60 -3.65 7.83 2.69
CA THR A 60 -3.87 8.62 1.47
C THR A 60 -5.25 8.38 0.86
N ALA A 61 -5.75 7.14 0.86
CA ALA A 61 -7.08 6.80 0.39
C ALA A 61 -8.17 7.45 1.25
N ALA A 62 -8.04 7.38 2.58
CA ALA A 62 -8.96 8.00 3.51
C ALA A 62 -8.96 9.54 3.39
N LEU A 63 -7.78 10.16 3.23
CA LEU A 63 -7.66 11.60 3.02
C LEU A 63 -8.30 12.03 1.69
N GLU A 64 -8.14 11.25 0.63
CA GLU A 64 -8.74 11.56 -0.66
C GLU A 64 -10.28 11.50 -0.59
N GLN A 65 -10.84 10.52 0.12
CA GLN A 65 -12.27 10.48 0.40
C GLN A 65 -12.74 11.71 1.19
N ALA A 66 -11.99 12.13 2.22
CA ALA A 66 -12.29 13.34 2.98
C ALA A 66 -12.26 14.60 2.10
N LYS A 67 -11.28 14.71 1.19
CA LYS A 67 -11.19 15.81 0.22
C LYS A 67 -12.35 15.81 -0.79
N GLN A 68 -12.77 14.65 -1.27
CA GLN A 68 -13.92 14.52 -2.17
C GLN A 68 -15.20 14.98 -1.47
N ASN A 69 -15.43 14.51 -0.23
CA ASN A 69 -16.57 14.94 0.58
C ASN A 69 -16.57 16.44 0.84
N PHE A 70 -15.40 17.03 1.13
CA PHE A 70 -15.26 18.48 1.28
C PHE A 70 -15.59 19.21 -0.02
N THR A 71 -15.09 18.73 -1.15
CA THR A 71 -15.31 19.33 -2.46
C THR A 71 -16.78 19.28 -2.86
N ASN A 72 -17.45 18.16 -2.59
CA ASN A 72 -18.89 17.99 -2.83
C ASN A 72 -19.73 18.96 -1.98
N GLN A 73 -19.30 19.27 -0.75
CA GLN A 73 -20.01 20.17 0.16
C GLN A 73 -19.73 21.65 -0.13
N GLN A 74 -18.48 22.03 -0.40
CA GLN A 74 -18.09 23.43 -0.60
C GLN A 74 -18.08 23.87 -2.07
N GLY A 75 -18.23 22.94 -3.02
CA GLY A 75 -18.16 23.23 -4.46
C GLY A 75 -16.77 23.64 -4.96
N ARG A 76 -15.73 23.47 -4.13
CA ARG A 76 -14.34 23.83 -4.45
C ARG A 76 -13.34 22.88 -3.78
N PRO A 77 -12.16 22.68 -4.37
CA PRO A 77 -11.09 21.94 -3.71
C PRO A 77 -10.68 22.61 -2.39
N PRO A 78 -10.24 21.83 -1.39
CA PRO A 78 -9.72 22.38 -0.14
C PRO A 78 -8.43 23.18 -0.38
N ASP A 79 -8.34 24.34 0.25
CA ASP A 79 -7.11 25.13 0.33
C ASP A 79 -6.10 24.51 1.30
N ASP A 80 -4.88 25.04 1.40
CA ASP A 80 -3.83 24.46 2.24
C ASP A 80 -4.22 24.39 3.73
N GLN A 81 -5.01 25.34 4.22
CA GLN A 81 -5.51 25.34 5.59
C GLN A 81 -6.54 24.23 5.81
N ALA A 82 -7.53 24.11 4.91
CA ALA A 82 -8.51 23.04 4.94
C ALA A 82 -7.85 21.67 4.75
N LEU A 83 -6.82 21.55 3.91
CA LEU A 83 -6.06 20.32 3.72
C LEU A 83 -5.35 19.87 5.00
N ASN A 84 -4.75 20.80 5.75
CA ASN A 84 -4.14 20.47 7.05
C ASN A 84 -5.18 19.97 8.03
N TYR A 85 -6.31 20.66 8.14
CA TYR A 85 -7.44 20.24 8.98
C TYR A 85 -7.97 18.85 8.57
N LEU A 86 -8.16 18.59 7.28
CA LEU A 86 -8.63 17.30 6.77
C LEU A 86 -7.65 16.17 7.08
N ARG A 87 -6.33 16.43 7.04
CA ARG A 87 -5.33 15.44 7.46
C ARG A 87 -5.45 15.07 8.92
N GLU A 88 -5.58 16.06 9.81
CA GLU A 88 -5.75 15.82 11.25
C GLU A 88 -7.06 15.07 11.54
N GLN A 89 -8.16 15.47 10.88
CA GLN A 89 -9.44 14.78 11.00
C GLN A 89 -9.33 13.31 10.55
N THR A 90 -8.73 13.07 9.38
CA THR A 90 -8.53 11.72 8.83
C THR A 90 -7.68 10.86 9.77
N TRP A 91 -6.60 11.44 10.30
CA TRP A 91 -5.73 10.77 11.26
C TRP A 91 -6.49 10.36 12.52
N ASN A 92 -7.26 11.27 13.10
CA ASN A 92 -8.05 10.99 14.31
C ASN A 92 -9.12 9.92 14.07
N GLN A 93 -9.74 9.88 12.90
CA GLN A 93 -10.70 8.83 12.53
C GLN A 93 -10.03 7.45 12.43
N LEU A 94 -8.88 7.37 11.77
CA LEU A 94 -8.12 6.12 11.67
C LEU A 94 -7.61 5.68 13.04
N LEU A 95 -7.10 6.61 13.83
CA LEU A 95 -6.67 6.37 15.22
C LEU A 95 -7.81 5.80 16.05
N ALA A 96 -8.98 6.45 16.05
CA ALA A 96 -10.14 6.00 16.81
C ALA A 96 -10.60 4.60 16.35
N ARG A 97 -10.66 4.36 15.04
CA ARG A 97 -11.02 3.04 14.50
C ARG A 97 -10.07 1.97 15.02
N ARG A 98 -8.76 2.16 14.87
CA ARG A 98 -7.75 1.20 15.32
C ARG A 98 -7.69 1.05 16.84
N ALA A 99 -8.00 2.11 17.59
CA ALA A 99 -8.03 2.07 19.04
C ALA A 99 -9.24 1.29 19.58
N TYR A 100 -10.44 1.50 19.01
CA TYR A 100 -11.69 0.96 19.55
C TYR A 100 -12.14 -0.36 18.92
N GLN A 101 -11.79 -0.64 17.66
CA GLN A 101 -12.12 -1.90 16.98
C GLN A 101 -11.80 -3.15 17.83
N PRO A 102 -10.58 -3.32 18.39
CA PRO A 102 -10.27 -4.50 19.20
C PRO A 102 -11.06 -4.55 20.52
N GLU A 103 -11.44 -3.40 21.08
CA GLU A 103 -12.24 -3.35 22.30
C GLU A 103 -13.71 -3.71 22.02
N PHE A 104 -14.27 -3.29 20.88
CA PHE A 104 -15.61 -3.72 20.45
C PHE A 104 -15.67 -5.24 20.21
N GLU A 105 -14.64 -5.81 19.60
CA GLU A 105 -14.53 -7.26 19.39
C GLU A 105 -14.43 -8.03 20.71
N LYS A 106 -13.62 -7.55 21.67
CA LYS A 106 -13.55 -8.15 23.02
C LYS A 106 -14.88 -8.12 23.76
N LEU A 107 -15.65 -7.05 23.59
CA LEU A 107 -16.98 -6.89 24.19
C LEU A 107 -18.07 -7.68 23.46
N GLY A 108 -17.76 -8.29 22.30
CA GLY A 108 -18.73 -9.03 21.50
C GLY A 108 -19.79 -8.13 20.85
N LEU A 109 -19.48 -6.84 20.65
CA LEU A 109 -20.39 -5.90 20.01
C LEU A 109 -20.29 -6.09 18.49
N THR A 110 -21.22 -6.87 17.93
CA THR A 110 -21.32 -7.13 16.50
C THR A 110 -22.71 -6.77 15.99
N THR A 111 -22.80 -6.16 14.81
CA THR A 111 -24.08 -5.95 14.13
C THR A 111 -24.52 -7.23 13.43
N SER A 112 -25.77 -7.63 13.64
CA SER A 112 -26.36 -8.79 12.98
C SER A 112 -26.73 -8.51 11.51
N ASP A 113 -26.85 -9.56 10.70
CA ASP A 113 -27.24 -9.41 9.29
C ASP A 113 -28.60 -8.73 9.13
N ASP A 114 -29.54 -9.02 10.04
CA ASP A 114 -30.88 -8.42 10.05
C ASP A 114 -30.82 -6.90 10.33
N GLU A 115 -29.94 -6.46 11.24
CA GLU A 115 -29.71 -5.03 11.50
C GLU A 115 -29.06 -4.32 10.32
N LEU A 116 -28.16 -4.98 9.59
CA LEU A 116 -27.58 -4.43 8.36
C LEU A 116 -28.62 -4.24 7.26
N VAL A 117 -29.59 -5.15 7.16
CA VAL A 117 -30.73 -5.02 6.23
C VAL A 117 -31.65 -3.88 6.68
N ASP A 118 -31.90 -3.76 7.99
CA ASP A 118 -32.75 -2.71 8.56
C ASP A 118 -32.19 -1.30 8.28
N LEU A 119 -30.86 -1.14 8.33
CA LEU A 119 -30.18 0.12 8.04
C LEU A 119 -30.35 0.64 6.60
N VAL A 120 -30.70 -0.23 5.64
CA VAL A 120 -30.81 0.13 4.22
C VAL A 120 -32.25 0.08 3.72
N GLN A 121 -33.03 -0.90 4.19
CA GLN A 121 -34.38 -1.21 3.64
C GLN A 121 -35.43 -1.43 4.72
N GLY A 122 -35.09 -1.34 6.00
CA GLY A 122 -36.05 -1.57 7.07
C GLY A 122 -36.56 -0.29 7.72
N ASP A 123 -36.99 -0.40 8.97
CA ASP A 123 -37.69 0.66 9.69
C ASP A 123 -36.72 1.71 10.25
N ASN A 124 -35.45 1.35 10.48
CA ASN A 124 -34.40 2.25 10.99
C ASN A 124 -33.32 2.54 9.95
N ILE A 125 -33.71 3.19 8.86
CA ILE A 125 -32.80 3.56 7.77
C ILE A 125 -31.74 4.56 8.27
N SER A 126 -30.47 4.28 7.99
CA SER A 126 -29.38 5.22 8.29
C SER A 126 -29.51 6.48 7.41
N PRO A 127 -29.42 7.70 7.99
CA PRO A 127 -29.45 8.95 7.23
C PRO A 127 -28.26 9.11 6.28
#